data_AF-A0A4Z0JMA2-F1
#
_entry.id   AF-A0A4Z0JMA2-F1
#
_cell.length_a   1.000
_cell.length_b   1.000
_cell.length_c   1.000
_cell.angle_alpha   90.00
_cell.angle_beta   90.00
_cell.angle_gamma   90.00
#
_symmetry.space_group_name_H-M   'P 1'
#
loop_
_entity.id
_entity.type
_entity.pdbx_description
1 polymer ?
#
loop_
_entity_poly.entity_id
_entity_poly.type
_entity_poly.pdbx_seq_one_letter_code
_entity_poly.pdbx_strand_id
1 'polypeptide(L)' 'MNSNNNETVQKGLGFSSILTLIFVVAKILNLIKWSWWLVFSPMLIALGLFILCYGTAGIVMLVKKHKAKKELRRMCKHD' A
#
# COMPACT_ATOMS: atom_id res chain seq x y z
N MET A 1 27.20 32.15 -22.72
CA MET A 1 27.45 32.12 -21.26
C MET A 1 26.84 30.84 -20.72
N ASN A 2 27.67 29.97 -20.13
CA ASN A 2 27.29 28.64 -19.65
C ASN A 2 26.92 28.72 -18.16
N SER A 3 25.71 28.31 -17.77
CA SER A 3 25.30 28.16 -16.36
C SER A 3 25.17 26.67 -16.04
N ASN A 4 26.23 26.12 -15.43
CA ASN A 4 26.19 24.78 -14.86
C ASN A 4 25.63 24.90 -13.44
N ASN A 5 24.32 24.72 -13.29
CA ASN A 5 23.68 24.65 -11.99
C ASN A 5 23.74 23.20 -11.52
N ASN A 6 24.80 22.82 -10.82
CA ASN A 6 24.86 21.56 -10.10
C ASN A 6 24.10 21.70 -8.78
N GLU A 7 22.78 21.68 -8.89
CA GLU A 7 21.90 21.50 -7.75
C GLU A 7 22.19 20.15 -7.08
N THR A 8 22.92 20.22 -5.96
CA THR A 8 23.10 19.11 -5.05
C THR A 8 21.75 18.83 -4.38
N VAL A 9 20.96 17.96 -5.00
CA VAL A 9 19.70 17.47 -4.43
C VAL A 9 20.04 16.66 -3.19
N GLN A 10 20.08 17.34 -2.04
CA GLN A 10 20.20 16.71 -0.73
C GLN A 10 18.92 15.90 -0.46
N LYS A 11 18.95 14.62 -0.81
CA LYS A 11 17.94 13.65 -0.40
C LYS A 11 18.11 13.42 1.10
N GLY A 12 17.43 14.25 1.91
CA GLY A 12 17.34 14.05 3.35
C GLY A 12 16.85 12.63 3.66
N LEU A 13 17.42 12.02 4.71
CA LEU A 13 16.97 10.71 5.21
C LEU A 13 15.45 10.76 5.40
N GLY A 14 14.71 9.99 4.61
CA GLY A 14 13.25 10.04 4.58
C GLY A 14 12.68 9.77 5.96
N PHE A 15 11.71 10.58 6.39
CA PHE A 15 11.05 10.51 7.71
C PHE A 15 10.76 9.08 8.22
N SER A 16 10.45 8.16 7.31
CA SER A 16 10.24 6.73 7.58
C SER A 16 11.41 6.04 8.30
N SER A 17 12.66 6.37 7.95
CA SER A 17 13.84 5.76 8.58
C SER A 17 14.03 6.24 10.02
N ILE A 18 13.81 7.53 10.28
CA ILE A 18 13.88 8.12 11.62
C ILE A 18 12.78 7.54 12.51
N LEU A 19 11.56 7.43 11.99
CA LEU A 19 10.45 6.81 12.72
C LEU A 19 10.75 5.34 13.08
N THR A 20 11.24 4.57 12.11
CA THR A 20 11.67 3.17 12.32
C THR A 20 12.75 3.07 13.40
N LEU A 21 13.74 3.97 13.35
CA LEU A 21 14.82 4.01 14.33
C LEU A 21 14.30 4.32 15.74
N ILE A 22 13.42 5.32 15.91
CA ILE A 22 12.82 5.70 17.19
C ILE A 22 12.04 4.51 17.79
N PHE A 23 11.24 3.83 16.97
CA PHE A 23 10.48 2.64 17.40
C PHE A 23 11.38 1.46 17.80
N VAL A 24 12.46 1.21 17.05
CA VAL A 24 13.46 0.16 17.37
C VAL A 24 14.16 0.48 18.69
N VAL A 25 14.62 1.73 18.87
CA VAL A 25 15.30 2.17 20.10
C VAL A 25 14.35 2.09 21.29
N ALA A 26 13.10 2.55 21.18
CA ALA A 26 12.11 2.46 22.25
C ALA A 26 11.81 1.01 22.69
N LYS A 27 11.82 0.04 21.75
CA LYS A 27 11.64 -1.38 22.05
C LYS A 27 12.82 -1.96 22.84
N ILE A 28 14.04 -1.57 22.50
CA ILE A 28 15.27 -2.03 23.19
C ILE A 28 15.38 -1.41 24.58
N LEU A 29 14.97 -0.14 24.73
CA LEU A 29 14.87 0.53 26.02
C LEU A 29 13.77 -0.06 26.92
N ASN A 30 13.01 -1.07 26.44
CA ASN A 30 11.95 -1.77 27.15
C ASN A 30 10.89 -0.82 27.76
N LEU A 31 10.79 0.40 27.21
CA LEU A 31 9.82 1.42 27.60
C LEU A 31 8.40 1.00 27.21
N ILE A 32 8.27 0.02 26.30
CA ILE A 32 7.03 -0.43 25.69
C ILE A 32 7.05 -1.96 25.64
N LYS A 33 6.22 -2.65 26.46
CA LYS A 33 6.01 -4.12 26.42
C LYS A 33 5.14 -4.60 25.25
N TRP A 34 4.81 -3.71 24.33
CA TRP A 34 3.82 -3.96 23.28
C TRP A 34 4.41 -4.73 22.10
N SER A 35 3.49 -5.33 21.34
CA SER A 35 3.82 -6.20 20.22
C SER A 35 4.47 -5.41 19.07
N TRP A 36 5.44 -6.04 18.41
CA TRP A 36 6.25 -5.47 17.32
C TRP A 36 5.42 -5.00 16.10
N TRP A 37 4.13 -5.37 16.07
CA TRP A 37 3.13 -4.93 15.11
C TRP A 37 2.98 -3.40 14.99
N LEU A 38 3.17 -2.63 16.06
CA LEU A 38 3.08 -1.15 15.94
C LEU A 38 4.21 -0.55 15.10
N VAL A 39 5.41 -1.14 15.14
CA VAL A 39 6.56 -0.71 14.33
C VAL A 39 6.24 -0.85 12.84
N PHE A 40 5.45 -1.87 12.49
CA PHE A 40 4.98 -2.10 11.13
C PHE A 40 3.62 -1.44 10.84
N SER A 41 2.92 -0.91 11.84
CA SER A 41 1.60 -0.28 11.70
C SER A 41 1.55 0.79 10.60
N PRO A 42 2.49 1.75 10.49
CA PRO A 42 2.44 2.72 9.39
C PRO A 42 2.54 2.05 8.00
N MET A 43 3.30 0.95 7.89
CA MET A 43 3.43 0.18 6.65
C MET A 43 2.20 -0.72 6.39
N LEU A 44 1.66 -1.35 7.44
CA LEU A 44 0.49 -2.25 7.40
C LEU A 44 -0.80 -1.50 7.13
N ILE A 45 -0.95 -0.29 7.69
CA ILE A 45 -2.10 0.58 7.41
C ILE A 45 -2.08 0.97 5.94
N ALA A 46 -0.94 1.41 5.41
CA ALA A 46 -0.81 1.74 4.00
C ALA A 46 -1.10 0.53 3.09
N LEU A 47 -0.49 -0.62 3.39
CA LEU A 47 -0.68 -1.85 2.62
C LEU A 47 -2.11 -2.38 2.72
N GLY A 48 -2.72 -2.34 3.90
CA GLY A 48 -4.10 -2.75 4.16
C GLY A 48 -5.11 -1.86 3.43
N LEU A 49 -4.90 -0.54 3.42
CA LEU A 49 -5.72 0.39 2.64
C LEU A 49 -5.61 0.11 1.14
N PHE A 50 -4.39 -0.17 0.66
CA PHE A 50 -4.12 -0.48 -0.73
C PHE A 50 -4.80 -1.78 -1.17
N ILE A 51 -4.67 -2.84 -0.39
CA ILE A 51 -5.33 -4.14 -0.60
C ILE A 51 -6.84 -3.99 -0.54
N LEU A 52 -7.37 -3.21 0.39
CA LEU A 52 -8.82 -2.99 0.50
C LEU A 52 -9.36 -2.26 -0.75
N CYS A 53 -8.66 -1.22 -1.20
CA CYS A 53 -9.05 -0.44 -2.37
C CYS A 53 -8.96 -1.26 -3.67
N TYR A 54 -7.81 -1.89 -3.93
CA TYR A 54 -7.62 -2.76 -5.10
C TYR A 54 -8.48 -4.02 -5.04
N GLY A 55 -8.63 -4.61 -3.85
CA GLY A 55 -9.44 -5.80 -3.63
C GLY A 55 -10.91 -5.54 -3.91
N THR A 56 -11.48 -4.45 -3.38
CA THR A 56 -12.87 -4.08 -3.65
C THR A 56 -13.10 -3.74 -5.13
N ALA A 57 -12.20 -2.97 -5.75
CA ALA A 57 -12.28 -2.67 -7.18
C ALA A 57 -12.20 -3.93 -8.05
N GLY A 58 -11.27 -4.84 -7.73
CA GLY A 58 -11.11 -6.13 -8.41
C GLY A 58 -12.36 -7.01 -8.29
N ILE A 59 -12.92 -7.13 -7.09
CA ILE A 59 -14.15 -7.90 -6.85
C ILE A 59 -15.32 -7.32 -7.68
N VAL A 60 -15.51 -6.00 -7.68
CA VAL A 60 -16.58 -5.36 -8.47
C VAL A 60 -16.41 -5.64 -9.96
N MET A 61 -15.19 -5.55 -10.48
CA MET A 61 -14.91 -5.81 -11.90
C MET A 61 -15.13 -7.27 -12.28
N LEU A 62 -14.74 -8.21 -11.41
CA LEU A 62 -15.00 -9.64 -11.59
C LEU A 62 -16.49 -9.95 -11.60
N VAL A 63 -17.28 -9.36 -10.69
CA VAL A 63 -18.74 -9.53 -10.64
C VAL A 63 -19.39 -9.02 -11.93
N LYS A 64 -19.00 -7.84 -12.41
CA LYS A 64 -19.49 -7.30 -13.70
C LYS A 64 -19.16 -8.22 -14.86
N LYS A 65 -17.91 -8.69 -14.95
CA LYS A 65 -17.45 -9.61 -15.99
C LYS A 65 -18.21 -10.93 -15.96
N HIS A 66 -18.44 -11.47 -14.75
CA HIS A 66 -19.18 -12.72 -14.56
C HIS A 66 -20.65 -12.57 -14.95
N LYS A 67 -21.27 -11.42 -14.64
CA LYS A 67 -22.66 -11.12 -15.03
C LYS A 67 -22.80 -11.01 -16.55
N ALA A 68 -21.91 -10.28 -17.23
CA ALA A 68 -21.91 -10.17 -18.68
C ALA A 68 -21.72 -11.52 -19.39
N LYS A 69 -20.82 -12.36 -18.88
CA LYS A 69 -20.60 -13.73 -19.42
C LYS A 69 -21.80 -14.64 -19.20
N LYS A 70 -22.58 -14.44 -18.12
CA LYS A 70 -23.79 -15.20 -17.84
C LYS A 70 -24.93 -14.83 -18.79
N GLU A 71 -25.09 -13.55 -19.13
CA GLU A 71 -26.08 -13.07 -20.09
C GLU A 71 -25.81 -13.64 -21.50
N LEU A 72 -24.54 -13.62 -21.95
CA LEU A 72 -24.16 -14.19 -23.25
C LEU A 72 -24.48 -15.70 -23.38
N ARG A 73 -24.32 -16.47 -22.29
CA ARG A 73 -24.69 -17.90 -22.28
C ARG A 73 -26.19 -18.13 -22.41
N ARG A 74 -27.05 -17.16 -22.05
CA ARG A 74 -28.51 -17.31 -22.19
C ARG A 74 -28.98 -17.07 -23.63
N MET A 75 -28.28 -16.20 -24.38
CA MET A 75 -28.62 -15.89 -25.77
C MET A 75 -28.44 -17.10 -26.68
N CYS A 76 -27.35 -17.87 -26.51
CA CYS A 76 -27.03 -19.03 -27.36
C CYS A 76 -27.83 -20.31 -27.04
N LYS A 77 -28.80 -20.27 -26.10
CA LYS A 77 -29.62 -21.44 -25.74
C LYS A 77 -31.04 -21.36 -26.29
N HIS A 78 -31.38 -20.28 -26.99
CA HIS A 78 -32.70 -20.03 -27.54
C HIS A 78 -32.77 -20.22 -29.07
N ASP A 79 -31.68 -20.70 -29.67
CA ASP A 79 -31.56 -21.16 -31.06
C ASP A 79 -31.37 -22.68 -31.08
#